data_AF-A0A1Q7VZE5-F1
#
_entry.id   AF-A0A1Q7VZE5-F1
#
_cell.length_a   1.000
_cell.length_b   1.000
_cell.length_c   1.000
_cell.angle_alpha   90.00
_cell.angle_beta   90.00
_cell.angle_gamma   90.00
#
_symmetry.space_group_name_H-M   'P 1'
#
loop_
_entity.id
_entity.type
_entity.pdbx_description
1 polymer ?
#
loop_
_entity_poly.entity_id
_entity_poly.type
_entity_poly.pdbx_seq_one_letter_code
_entity_poly.pdbx_strand_id
1 'polypeptide(L)'
;MYVRPKEFTAYTVELPDTGDLEQLQSDVGDSWSLWWNRGTVYALPHEANTELPGSSEAQLAVGEHLGFVANLINAALPRVVPHYKAFRNRPFTFLGNKGEFVAEIRRKLPNAPSALSGFTIRPRYALEAKVIEPAGEPFIGMFVTLSTRYEIGSELQELADAGIPLVGLDVVRRKPAAGQRRLVGRIERLDGHDVVLSESFDGLSRIAASEVALEGSREAFATCLKAILGTRYEIFEKERQRLEGDLLGGPGIDSPWRTPSTTAASIKLPRCRTASIRPAPSRIRSPGRG
;
A
#
# COMPACT_ATOMS: atom_id res chain seq x y z
N MET A 1 18.12 21.57 10.39
CA MET A 1 18.15 21.19 11.82
C MET A 1 16.98 20.25 12.06
N TYR A 2 17.24 18.95 12.24
CA TYR A 2 16.20 17.97 12.53
C TYR A 2 15.98 17.91 14.03
N VAL A 3 14.83 18.36 14.52
CA VAL A 3 14.44 18.17 15.92
C VAL A 3 13.90 16.75 16.03
N ARG A 4 14.62 15.88 16.74
CA ARG A 4 14.07 14.62 17.22
C ARG A 4 13.41 14.92 18.56
N PRO A 5 12.07 15.03 18.64
CA PRO A 5 11.43 15.21 19.93
C PRO A 5 11.78 14.03 20.83
N LYS A 6 12.15 14.30 22.08
CA LYS A 6 12.31 13.24 23.09
C LYS A 6 10.94 12.78 23.62
N GLU A 7 9.98 13.70 23.61
CA GLU A 7 8.62 13.52 24.11
C GLU A 7 7.61 14.17 23.16
N PHE A 8 6.38 13.69 23.19
CA PHE A 8 5.27 14.29 22.46
C PHE A 8 3.94 14.09 23.20
N THR A 9 3.04 15.05 23.02
CA THR A 9 1.66 14.94 23.48
C THR A 9 0.89 13.95 22.60
N ALA A 10 0.20 13.01 23.23
CA ALA A 10 -0.84 12.19 22.61
C ALA A 10 -2.04 12.05 23.54
N TYR A 11 -3.05 11.31 23.12
CA TYR A 11 -4.22 10.97 23.91
C TYR A 11 -4.20 9.49 24.24
N THR A 12 -4.72 9.14 25.42
CA THR A 12 -4.83 7.75 25.88
C THR A 12 -6.26 7.44 26.27
N VAL A 13 -6.72 6.24 25.92
CA VAL A 13 -8.03 5.70 26.33
C VAL A 13 -7.79 4.32 26.93
N GLU A 14 -8.32 4.06 28.11
CA GLU A 14 -8.32 2.70 28.68
C GLU A 14 -9.31 1.83 27.89
N LEU A 15 -8.80 0.74 27.33
CA LEU A 15 -9.57 -0.19 26.51
C LEU A 15 -9.05 -1.61 26.75
N PRO A 16 -9.54 -2.30 27.80
CA PRO A 16 -9.02 -3.62 28.19
C PRO A 16 -9.34 -4.71 27.15
N ASP A 17 -10.44 -4.56 26.39
CA ASP A 17 -10.84 -5.47 25.32
C ASP A 17 -10.57 -4.84 23.94
N THR A 18 -9.98 -5.61 23.03
CA THR A 18 -9.76 -5.20 21.64
C THR A 18 -11.03 -5.16 20.79
N GLY A 19 -12.12 -5.80 21.23
CA GLY A 19 -13.40 -5.82 20.51
C GLY A 19 -13.97 -4.42 20.24
N ASP A 20 -13.76 -3.49 21.18
CA ASP A 20 -14.24 -2.10 21.06
C ASP A 20 -13.35 -1.23 20.16
N LEU A 21 -12.16 -1.71 19.76
CA LEU A 21 -11.22 -0.94 18.96
C LEU A 21 -11.75 -0.71 17.53
N GLU A 22 -12.44 -1.70 16.95
CA GLU A 22 -13.02 -1.57 15.61
C GLU A 22 -14.15 -0.52 15.61
N GLN A 23 -14.99 -0.54 16.64
CA GLN A 23 -16.03 0.48 16.80
C GLN A 23 -15.42 1.87 16.98
N LEU A 24 -14.42 2.01 17.87
CA LEU A 24 -13.72 3.27 18.08
C LEU A 24 -13.07 3.78 16.78
N GLN A 25 -12.42 2.90 16.01
CA GLN A 25 -11.86 3.23 14.70
C GLN A 25 -12.94 3.70 13.71
N SER A 26 -14.10 3.04 13.69
CA SER A 26 -15.23 3.42 12.86
C SER A 26 -15.78 4.80 13.25
N ASP A 27 -15.90 5.07 14.55
CA ASP A 27 -16.48 6.31 15.08
C ASP A 27 -15.60 7.54 14.79
N VAL A 28 -14.28 7.39 14.93
CA VAL A 28 -13.33 8.50 14.76
C VAL A 28 -12.82 8.63 13.32
N GLY A 29 -12.95 7.56 12.52
CA GLY A 29 -12.53 7.48 11.14
C GLY A 29 -11.05 7.81 10.93
N ASP A 30 -10.74 8.40 9.77
CA ASP A 30 -9.37 8.73 9.36
C ASP A 30 -8.79 9.98 10.05
N SER A 31 -9.56 10.65 10.92
CA SER A 31 -9.12 11.87 11.61
C SER A 31 -8.13 11.60 12.76
N TRP A 32 -7.93 10.33 13.13
CA TRP A 32 -7.05 9.89 14.19
C TRP A 32 -6.14 8.73 13.76
N SER A 33 -4.92 8.73 14.28
CA SER A 33 -4.09 7.52 14.33
C SER A 33 -4.30 6.83 15.67
N LEU A 34 -4.85 5.62 15.66
CA LEU A 34 -5.03 4.79 16.85
C LEU A 34 -4.01 3.65 16.89
N TRP A 35 -3.55 3.29 18.09
CA TRP A 35 -2.69 2.14 18.34
C TRP A 35 -3.00 1.54 19.71
N TRP A 36 -3.41 0.28 19.74
CA TRP A 36 -3.69 -0.43 20.99
C TRP A 36 -2.44 -1.19 21.46
N ASN A 37 -2.15 -1.10 22.75
CA ASN A 37 -1.10 -1.87 23.40
C ASN A 37 -1.46 -2.12 24.87
N ARG A 38 -1.57 -3.39 25.26
CA ARG A 38 -1.75 -3.84 26.66
C ARG A 38 -2.89 -3.14 27.41
N GLY A 39 -4.06 -3.04 26.77
CA GLY A 39 -5.25 -2.45 27.40
C GLY A 39 -5.34 -0.94 27.31
N THR A 40 -4.44 -0.28 26.57
CA THR A 40 -4.47 1.17 26.35
C THR A 40 -4.44 1.47 24.86
N VAL A 41 -5.35 2.33 24.41
CA VAL A 41 -5.29 2.94 23.08
C VAL A 41 -4.54 4.26 23.16
N TYR A 42 -3.48 4.36 22.39
CA TYR A 42 -2.76 5.60 22.14
C TYR A 42 -3.29 6.24 20.85
N ALA A 43 -3.59 7.53 20.91
CA ALA A 43 -4.27 8.24 19.85
C ALA A 43 -3.58 9.57 19.55
N LEU A 44 -3.40 9.88 18.25
CA LEU A 44 -2.89 11.18 17.80
C LEU A 44 -3.82 11.75 16.74
N PRO A 45 -4.36 12.97 16.93
CA PRO A 45 -5.24 13.58 15.95
C PRO A 45 -4.45 14.09 14.75
N HIS A 46 -5.03 14.00 13.55
CA HIS A 46 -4.42 14.53 12.33
C HIS A 46 -4.77 16.01 12.12
N GLU A 47 -5.88 16.45 12.69
CA GLU A 47 -6.40 17.80 12.60
C GLU A 47 -6.51 18.44 14.00
N ALA A 48 -6.55 19.78 14.05
CA ALA A 48 -6.77 20.47 15.31
C ALA A 48 -8.25 20.39 15.73
N ASN A 49 -8.49 20.36 17.04
CA ASN A 49 -9.83 20.40 17.66
C ASN A 49 -10.71 19.17 17.40
N THR A 50 -10.11 17.99 17.20
CA THR A 50 -10.85 16.74 17.33
C THR A 50 -10.87 16.28 18.78
N GLU A 51 -12.05 15.91 19.28
CA GLU A 51 -12.21 15.28 20.60
C GLU A 51 -12.26 13.76 20.43
N LEU A 52 -11.61 13.04 21.34
CA LEU A 52 -11.72 11.59 21.45
C LEU A 52 -12.43 11.29 22.78
N PRO A 53 -13.69 10.82 22.77
CA PRO A 53 -14.45 10.55 23.99
C PRO A 53 -13.70 9.63 24.95
N GLY A 54 -13.73 9.95 26.25
CA GLY A 54 -13.06 9.16 27.28
C GLY A 54 -11.53 9.23 27.25
N SER A 55 -10.93 10.07 26.41
CA SER A 55 -9.48 10.20 26.33
C SER A 55 -8.91 11.19 27.35
N SER A 56 -7.67 10.93 27.76
CA SER A 56 -6.84 11.83 28.56
C SER A 56 -5.55 12.18 27.82
N GLU A 57 -5.17 13.46 27.84
CA GLU A 57 -3.89 13.91 27.31
C GLU A 57 -2.73 13.29 28.13
N ALA A 58 -1.71 12.79 27.44
CA ALA A 58 -0.52 12.20 28.04
C ALA A 58 0.75 12.71 27.33
N GLN A 59 1.80 13.00 28.10
CA GLN A 59 3.14 13.17 27.57
C GLN A 59 3.82 11.82 27.45
N LEU A 60 4.24 11.46 26.23
CA LEU A 60 4.85 10.17 25.92
C LEU A 60 6.31 10.34 25.55
N ALA A 61 7.21 9.58 26.20
CA ALA A 61 8.61 9.49 25.80
C ALA A 61 8.76 8.65 24.53
N VAL A 62 9.43 9.18 23.50
CA VAL A 62 9.58 8.49 22.21
C VAL A 62 10.26 7.12 22.36
N GLY A 63 11.29 7.02 23.20
CA GLY A 63 12.03 5.77 23.43
C GLY A 63 11.19 4.66 24.10
N GLU A 64 10.19 5.03 24.88
CA GLU A 64 9.31 4.07 25.57
C GLU A 64 8.08 3.68 24.72
N HIS A 65 7.78 4.48 23.69
CA HIS A 65 6.59 4.33 22.84
C HIS A 65 6.92 4.13 21.35
N LEU A 66 8.06 3.49 21.03
CA LEU A 66 8.51 3.29 19.64
C LEU A 66 7.49 2.55 18.77
N GLY A 67 6.71 1.62 19.33
CA GLY A 67 5.64 0.93 18.61
C GLY A 67 4.55 1.90 18.11
N PHE A 68 4.11 2.81 18.97
CA PHE A 68 3.16 3.85 18.59
C PHE A 68 3.75 4.79 17.54
N VAL A 69 5.00 5.22 17.74
CA VAL A 69 5.69 6.11 16.79
C VAL A 69 5.85 5.44 15.42
N ALA A 70 6.16 4.15 15.35
CA ALA A 70 6.20 3.40 14.09
C ALA A 70 4.82 3.36 13.41
N ASN A 71 3.74 3.15 14.17
CA ASN A 71 2.36 3.23 13.65
C ASN A 71 2.05 4.63 13.08
N LEU A 72 2.44 5.70 13.79
CA LEU A 72 2.26 7.07 13.31
C LEU A 72 3.01 7.34 12.00
N ILE A 73 4.25 6.88 11.89
CA ILE A 73 5.04 6.99 10.66
C ILE A 73 4.33 6.26 9.52
N ASN A 74 3.89 5.01 9.75
CA ASN A 74 3.19 4.22 8.74
C ASN A 74 1.88 4.88 8.28
N ALA A 75 1.12 5.48 9.20
CA ALA A 75 -0.10 6.24 8.89
C ALA A 75 0.20 7.57 8.13
N ALA A 76 1.40 8.12 8.27
CA ALA A 76 1.82 9.32 7.56
C ALA A 76 2.33 9.04 6.13
N LEU A 77 2.81 7.82 5.84
CA LEU A 77 3.46 7.49 4.56
C LEU A 77 2.62 7.87 3.31
N PRO A 78 1.31 7.56 3.21
CA PRO A 78 0.52 7.95 2.03
C PRO A 78 0.48 9.47 1.80
N ARG A 79 0.51 10.26 2.87
CA ARG A 79 0.48 11.73 2.81
C ARG A 79 1.83 12.32 2.44
N VAL A 80 2.93 11.68 2.88
CA VAL A 80 4.30 12.13 2.59
C VAL A 80 4.71 11.79 1.16
N VAL A 81 4.11 10.75 0.56
CA VAL A 81 4.40 10.34 -0.82
C VAL A 81 3.15 10.38 -1.71
N PRO A 82 2.48 11.55 -1.84
CA PRO A 82 1.13 11.66 -2.39
C PRO A 82 1.03 11.38 -3.90
N HIS A 83 2.17 11.44 -4.61
CA HIS A 83 2.21 11.20 -6.06
C HIS A 83 2.10 9.71 -6.43
N TYR A 84 2.14 8.81 -5.46
CA TYR A 84 1.98 7.38 -5.69
C TYR A 84 0.67 6.89 -5.08
N LYS A 85 -0.21 6.35 -5.93
CA LYS A 85 -1.45 5.74 -5.48
C LYS A 85 -1.15 4.43 -4.75
N ALA A 86 -1.53 4.36 -3.47
CA ALA A 86 -1.49 3.12 -2.72
C ALA A 86 -2.48 2.11 -3.31
N PHE A 87 -2.09 0.84 -3.35
CA PHE A 87 -3.04 -0.26 -3.49
C PHE A 87 -3.07 -1.17 -2.26
N ARG A 88 -2.18 -0.92 -1.28
CA ARG A 88 -2.23 -1.48 0.07
C ARG A 88 -1.65 -0.43 1.03
N ASN A 89 -2.30 -0.22 2.19
CA ASN A 89 -1.89 0.82 3.14
C ASN A 89 -0.94 0.31 4.23
N ARG A 90 -0.97 -1.00 4.54
CA ARG A 90 -0.13 -1.60 5.60
C ARG A 90 0.46 -2.94 5.13
N PRO A 91 1.74 -2.99 4.74
CA PRO A 91 2.64 -1.84 4.54
C PRO A 91 2.19 -0.94 3.38
N PHE A 92 2.63 0.33 3.37
CA PHE A 92 2.30 1.27 2.29
C PHE A 92 2.94 0.80 1.00
N THR A 93 2.12 0.28 0.09
CA THR A 93 2.56 -0.38 -1.14
C THR A 93 2.03 0.35 -2.36
N PHE A 94 2.93 0.67 -3.30
CA PHE A 94 2.62 1.40 -4.52
C PHE A 94 3.48 0.91 -5.70
N LEU A 95 3.11 1.35 -6.90
CA LEU A 95 3.85 1.05 -8.14
C LEU A 95 4.73 2.23 -8.54
N GLY A 96 5.92 1.93 -9.06
CA GLY A 96 6.77 2.92 -9.69
C GLY A 96 6.09 3.50 -10.94
N ASN A 97 6.21 4.81 -11.12
CA ASN A 97 5.69 5.52 -12.30
C ASN A 97 6.66 5.47 -13.49
N LYS A 98 7.89 5.00 -13.27
CA LYS A 98 8.95 4.87 -14.27
C LYS A 98 9.45 3.42 -14.29
N GLY A 99 10.07 3.03 -15.40
CA GLY A 99 10.67 1.70 -15.55
C GLY A 99 9.63 0.60 -15.77
N GLU A 100 8.62 0.84 -16.61
CA GLU A 100 7.73 -0.23 -17.07
C GLU A 100 8.51 -1.10 -18.08
N PHE A 101 8.76 -2.36 -17.73
CA PHE A 101 9.73 -3.18 -18.45
C PHE A 101 9.24 -3.57 -19.85
N VAL A 102 7.95 -3.87 -20.03
CA VAL A 102 7.43 -4.35 -21.32
C VAL A 102 7.58 -3.26 -22.39
N ALA A 103 7.24 -2.02 -22.08
CA ALA A 103 7.42 -0.88 -22.98
C ALA A 103 8.89 -0.60 -23.27
N GLU A 104 9.79 -0.80 -22.31
CA GLU A 104 11.23 -0.67 -22.55
C GLU A 104 11.75 -1.76 -23.49
N ILE A 105 11.41 -3.02 -23.21
CA ILE A 105 11.80 -4.18 -24.04
C ILE A 105 11.20 -4.05 -25.45
N ARG A 106 9.94 -3.60 -25.57
CA ARG A 106 9.25 -3.39 -26.85
C ARG A 106 10.02 -2.45 -27.78
N ARG A 107 10.69 -1.42 -27.27
CA ARG A 107 11.52 -0.50 -28.09
C ARG A 107 12.75 -1.18 -28.67
N LYS A 108 13.20 -2.28 -28.07
CA LYS A 108 14.37 -3.06 -28.52
C LYS A 108 13.97 -4.24 -29.41
N LEU A 109 12.69 -4.61 -29.44
CA LEU A 109 12.19 -5.73 -30.24
C LEU A 109 11.81 -5.24 -31.66
N PRO A 110 12.43 -5.79 -32.72
CA PRO A 110 12.03 -5.46 -34.08
C PRO A 110 10.61 -5.99 -34.36
N ASN A 111 9.78 -5.16 -35.01
CA ASN A 111 8.39 -5.48 -35.37
C ASN A 111 7.57 -6.03 -34.20
N ALA A 112 7.66 -5.37 -33.04
CA ALA A 112 6.99 -5.79 -31.83
C ALA A 112 5.45 -5.77 -32.00
N PRO A 113 4.74 -6.90 -31.76
CA PRO A 113 3.29 -6.97 -31.93
C PRO A 113 2.54 -5.95 -31.07
N SER A 114 1.43 -5.42 -31.58
CA SER A 114 0.58 -4.47 -30.84
C SER A 114 0.05 -5.09 -29.55
N ALA A 115 -0.28 -6.38 -29.54
CA ALA A 115 -0.77 -7.12 -28.37
C ALA A 115 0.14 -7.00 -27.12
N LEU A 116 1.44 -6.73 -27.29
CA LEU A 116 2.34 -6.48 -26.17
C LEU A 116 1.94 -5.29 -25.29
N SER A 117 1.20 -4.31 -25.81
CA SER A 117 0.75 -3.16 -25.00
C SER A 117 -0.22 -3.54 -23.89
N GLY A 118 -0.83 -4.72 -23.97
CA GLY A 118 -1.68 -5.26 -22.92
C GLY A 118 -0.93 -5.85 -21.74
N PHE A 119 0.40 -5.96 -21.82
CA PHE A 119 1.23 -6.54 -20.77
C PHE A 119 2.04 -5.44 -20.11
N THR A 120 2.06 -5.40 -18.77
CA THR A 120 2.93 -4.49 -18.04
C THR A 120 3.67 -5.18 -16.91
N ILE A 121 4.93 -4.79 -16.72
CA ILE A 121 5.74 -5.18 -15.56
C ILE A 121 6.27 -3.90 -14.94
N ARG A 122 5.86 -3.61 -13.71
CA ARG A 122 6.24 -2.38 -12.99
C ARG A 122 6.97 -2.69 -11.70
N PRO A 123 7.94 -1.86 -11.30
CA PRO A 123 8.48 -1.90 -9.94
C PRO A 123 7.36 -1.70 -8.92
N ARG A 124 7.38 -2.52 -7.87
CA ARG A 124 6.50 -2.45 -6.71
C ARG A 124 7.35 -2.17 -5.48
N TYR A 125 7.02 -1.09 -4.79
CA TYR A 125 7.65 -0.68 -3.55
C TYR A 125 6.68 -0.91 -2.40
N ALA A 126 7.18 -1.42 -1.28
CA ALA A 126 6.50 -1.39 0.00
C ALA A 126 7.38 -0.67 1.02
N LEU A 127 6.82 0.33 1.69
CA LEU A 127 7.47 1.09 2.75
C LEU A 127 6.84 0.74 4.09
N GLU A 128 7.68 0.49 5.09
CA GLU A 128 7.22 0.13 6.42
C GLU A 128 8.21 0.59 7.49
N ALA A 129 7.72 1.34 8.47
CA ALA A 129 8.44 1.64 9.69
C ALA A 129 8.26 0.49 10.69
N LYS A 130 9.37 -0.03 11.23
CA LYS A 130 9.38 -1.07 12.28
C LYS A 130 10.34 -0.70 13.40
N VAL A 131 10.00 -1.15 14.61
CA VAL A 131 10.94 -1.15 15.73
C VAL A 131 11.94 -2.29 15.50
N ILE A 132 13.22 -1.98 15.66
CA ILE A 132 14.34 -2.91 15.57
C ILE A 132 15.01 -2.93 16.93
N GLU A 133 15.28 -4.13 17.44
CA GLU A 133 15.98 -4.36 18.69
C GLU A 133 17.33 -5.02 18.38
N PRO A 134 18.36 -4.25 18.00
CA PRO A 134 19.73 -4.80 17.98
C PRO A 134 20.18 -5.11 19.40
N ALA A 135 21.40 -5.62 19.60
CA ALA A 135 21.99 -5.84 20.94
C ALA A 135 22.14 -4.56 21.82
N GLY A 136 21.64 -3.41 21.37
CA GLY A 136 21.67 -2.12 22.06
C GLY A 136 20.28 -1.50 22.21
N GLU A 137 20.20 -0.17 22.11
CA GLU A 137 18.93 0.56 22.26
C GLU A 137 17.99 0.32 21.06
N PRO A 138 16.70 0.03 21.30
CA PRO A 138 15.73 -0.13 20.22
C PRO A 138 15.54 1.18 19.46
N PHE A 139 15.33 1.08 18.16
CA PHE A 139 15.08 2.24 17.30
C PHE A 139 14.11 1.91 16.18
N ILE A 140 13.60 2.93 15.49
CA ILE A 140 12.72 2.74 14.33
C ILE A 140 13.55 2.76 13.06
N GLY A 141 13.47 1.68 12.28
CA GLY A 141 13.98 1.61 10.92
C GLY A 141 12.86 1.79 9.89
N MET A 142 13.18 2.45 8.77
CA MET A 142 12.34 2.48 7.58
C MET A 142 12.82 1.39 6.62
N PHE A 143 11.95 0.42 6.33
CA PHE A 143 12.25 -0.69 5.43
C PHE A 143 11.61 -0.45 4.08
N VAL A 144 12.40 -0.68 3.02
CA VAL A 144 11.95 -0.62 1.64
C VAL A 144 12.03 -2.03 1.07
N THR A 145 10.88 -2.61 0.72
CA THR A 145 10.83 -3.85 -0.06
C THR A 145 10.58 -3.52 -1.52
N LEU A 146 11.46 -4.00 -2.40
CA LEU A 146 11.37 -3.85 -3.84
C LEU A 146 11.05 -5.19 -4.50
N SER A 147 10.14 -5.16 -5.47
CA SER A 147 9.75 -6.32 -6.27
C SER A 147 9.15 -5.86 -7.59
N THR A 148 8.64 -6.77 -8.39
CA THR A 148 7.93 -6.47 -9.65
C THR A 148 6.45 -6.87 -9.53
N ARG A 149 5.58 -6.15 -10.23
CA ARG A 149 4.17 -6.49 -10.41
C ARG A 149 3.89 -6.69 -11.88
N TYR A 150 3.32 -7.84 -12.18
CA TYR A 150 2.93 -8.28 -13.52
C TYR A 150 1.43 -8.04 -13.68
N GLU A 151 1.03 -7.43 -14.80
CA GLU A 151 -0.39 -7.20 -15.12
C GLU A 151 -0.65 -7.53 -16.60
N ILE A 152 -1.67 -8.35 -16.84
CA ILE A 152 -2.22 -8.62 -18.17
C ILE A 152 -3.53 -7.84 -18.26
N GLY A 153 -3.47 -6.65 -18.87
CA GLY A 153 -4.58 -5.72 -18.98
C GLY A 153 -5.52 -5.96 -20.16
N SER A 154 -5.06 -6.71 -21.18
CA SER A 154 -5.86 -7.06 -22.36
C SER A 154 -7.18 -7.72 -22.00
N GLU A 155 -8.19 -7.53 -22.86
CA GLU A 155 -9.44 -8.28 -22.74
C GLU A 155 -9.24 -9.74 -23.14
N LEU A 156 -9.96 -10.64 -22.48
CA LEU A 156 -9.84 -12.08 -22.76
C LEU A 156 -10.16 -12.41 -24.21
N GLN A 157 -11.15 -11.73 -24.79
CA GLN A 157 -11.51 -11.91 -26.20
C GLN A 157 -10.36 -11.49 -27.12
N GLU A 158 -9.71 -10.35 -26.87
CA GLU A 158 -8.56 -9.90 -27.66
C GLU A 158 -7.40 -10.89 -27.61
N LEU A 159 -7.16 -11.50 -26.44
CA LEU A 159 -6.13 -12.53 -26.28
C LEU A 159 -6.49 -13.80 -27.05
N ALA A 160 -7.75 -14.23 -26.99
CA ALA A 160 -8.25 -15.39 -27.72
C ALA A 160 -8.18 -15.18 -29.25
N ASP A 161 -8.58 -14.01 -29.72
CA ASP A 161 -8.52 -13.62 -31.15
C ASP A 161 -7.07 -13.55 -31.65
N ALA A 162 -6.12 -13.25 -30.77
CA ALA A 162 -4.68 -13.34 -31.03
C ALA A 162 -4.13 -14.77 -31.01
N GLY A 163 -4.98 -15.79 -30.84
CA GLY A 163 -4.62 -17.21 -30.83
C GLY A 163 -3.94 -17.67 -29.55
N ILE A 164 -4.09 -16.93 -28.44
CA ILE A 164 -3.45 -17.28 -27.16
C ILE A 164 -4.27 -18.40 -26.48
N PRO A 165 -3.64 -19.51 -26.05
CA PRO A 165 -4.33 -20.56 -25.32
C PRO A 165 -4.70 -20.07 -23.91
N LEU A 166 -5.99 -19.84 -23.67
CA LEU A 166 -6.50 -19.35 -22.38
C LEU A 166 -6.91 -20.48 -21.42
N VAL A 167 -7.16 -21.68 -21.94
CA VAL A 167 -7.58 -22.84 -21.14
C VAL A 167 -6.55 -23.15 -20.07
N GLY A 168 -7.00 -23.36 -18.84
CA GLY A 168 -6.15 -23.65 -17.69
C GLY A 168 -5.53 -22.43 -17.02
N LEU A 169 -5.68 -21.22 -17.57
CA LEU A 169 -5.20 -20.00 -16.92
C LEU A 169 -6.20 -19.51 -15.87
N ASP A 170 -5.67 -18.94 -14.79
CA ASP A 170 -6.46 -18.40 -13.70
C ASP A 170 -6.94 -16.97 -14.03
N VAL A 171 -8.18 -16.65 -13.61
CA VAL A 171 -8.81 -15.35 -13.80
C VAL A 171 -9.15 -14.67 -12.48
N VAL A 172 -8.98 -13.36 -12.47
CA VAL A 172 -9.21 -12.48 -11.32
C VAL A 172 -10.23 -11.40 -11.66
N ARG A 173 -10.99 -10.95 -10.67
CA ARG A 173 -11.89 -9.80 -10.82
C ARG A 173 -11.11 -8.54 -11.11
N ARG A 174 -11.58 -7.76 -12.08
CA ARG A 174 -11.03 -6.42 -12.37
C ARG A 174 -11.30 -5.44 -11.22
N LYS A 175 -12.48 -5.52 -10.61
CA LYS A 175 -12.96 -4.63 -9.53
C LYS A 175 -13.64 -5.44 -8.41
N PRO A 176 -12.88 -6.11 -7.52
CA PRO A 176 -13.47 -6.80 -6.39
C PRO A 176 -14.11 -5.81 -5.41
N ALA A 177 -15.27 -6.15 -4.86
CA ALA A 177 -15.88 -5.42 -3.74
C ALA A 177 -15.04 -5.58 -2.45
N ALA A 178 -15.29 -4.75 -1.45
CA ALA A 178 -14.65 -4.88 -0.14
C ALA A 178 -14.92 -6.27 0.47
N GLY A 179 -13.88 -6.94 0.93
CA GLY A 179 -13.97 -8.31 1.44
C GLY A 179 -14.18 -9.41 0.39
N GLN A 180 -14.42 -9.06 -0.88
CA GLN A 180 -14.63 -10.04 -1.93
C GLN A 180 -13.31 -10.66 -2.39
N ARG A 181 -13.31 -11.98 -2.58
CA ARG A 181 -12.16 -12.70 -3.14
C ARG A 181 -11.88 -12.23 -4.56
N ARG A 182 -10.61 -11.91 -4.82
CA ARG A 182 -10.16 -11.44 -6.14
C ARG A 182 -10.01 -12.57 -7.15
N LEU A 183 -9.44 -13.71 -6.75
CA LEU A 183 -9.33 -14.91 -7.59
C LEU A 183 -10.72 -15.53 -7.77
N VAL A 184 -11.13 -15.74 -9.02
CA VAL A 184 -12.46 -16.26 -9.37
C VAL A 184 -12.40 -17.76 -9.60
N GLY A 185 -11.44 -18.19 -10.42
CA GLY A 185 -11.36 -19.56 -10.89
C GLY A 185 -10.40 -19.73 -12.06
N ARG A 186 -10.49 -20.89 -12.71
CA ARG A 186 -9.66 -21.29 -13.85
C ARG A 186 -10.49 -21.44 -15.11
N ILE A 187 -9.98 -20.96 -16.24
CA ILE A 187 -10.70 -20.99 -17.52
C ILE A 187 -10.78 -22.43 -18.05
N GLU A 188 -11.99 -22.91 -18.32
CA GLU A 188 -12.23 -24.10 -19.16
C GLU A 188 -12.31 -23.70 -20.64
N ARG A 189 -13.11 -22.68 -20.94
CA ARG A 189 -13.27 -22.11 -22.29
C ARG A 189 -13.89 -20.72 -22.23
N LEU A 190 -13.82 -20.01 -23.36
CA LEU A 190 -14.67 -18.87 -23.62
C LEU A 190 -15.90 -19.31 -24.41
N ASP A 191 -17.07 -18.80 -24.03
CA ASP A 191 -18.34 -19.03 -24.72
C ASP A 191 -19.03 -17.68 -24.94
N GLY A 192 -18.81 -17.10 -26.11
CA GLY A 192 -19.21 -15.73 -26.43
C GLY A 192 -18.54 -14.72 -25.50
N HIS A 193 -19.35 -13.99 -24.74
CA HIS A 193 -18.87 -12.98 -23.78
C HIS A 193 -18.67 -13.53 -22.36
N ASP A 194 -18.84 -14.84 -22.16
CA ASP A 194 -18.69 -15.47 -20.87
C ASP A 194 -17.44 -16.36 -20.81
N VAL A 195 -16.84 -16.39 -19.63
CA VAL A 195 -15.81 -17.36 -19.24
C VAL A 195 -16.50 -18.52 -18.55
N VAL A 196 -16.34 -19.73 -19.07
CA VAL A 196 -16.74 -20.96 -18.40
C VAL A 196 -15.56 -21.44 -17.56
N LEU A 197 -15.82 -21.77 -16.29
CA LEU A 197 -14.78 -22.08 -15.31
C LEU A 197 -14.72 -23.59 -15.03
N SER A 198 -13.51 -24.17 -15.09
CA SER A 198 -13.26 -25.57 -14.70
C SER A 198 -13.09 -25.73 -13.19
N GLU A 199 -12.56 -24.70 -12.55
CA GLU A 199 -12.43 -24.58 -11.10
C GLU A 199 -12.98 -23.22 -10.66
N SER A 200 -13.69 -23.17 -9.55
CA SER A 200 -14.29 -21.94 -9.02
C SER A 200 -14.11 -21.85 -7.53
N PHE A 201 -13.74 -20.66 -7.06
CA PHE A 201 -13.53 -20.39 -5.64
C PHE A 201 -14.76 -19.81 -4.94
N ASP A 202 -15.75 -19.36 -5.71
CA ASP A 202 -16.98 -18.74 -5.19
C ASP A 202 -18.24 -19.51 -5.65
N GLY A 203 -18.07 -20.75 -6.15
CA GLY A 203 -19.17 -21.59 -6.64
C GLY A 203 -19.78 -21.18 -7.99
N LEU A 204 -19.23 -20.14 -8.65
CA LEU A 204 -19.64 -19.70 -9.98
C LEU A 204 -19.14 -20.66 -11.05
N SER A 205 -20.00 -21.11 -11.96
CA SER A 205 -19.59 -21.89 -13.15
C SER A 205 -19.27 -21.01 -14.36
N ARG A 206 -19.77 -19.77 -14.37
CA ARG A 206 -19.58 -18.79 -15.46
C ARG A 206 -19.45 -17.38 -14.91
N ILE A 207 -18.74 -16.52 -15.63
CA ILE A 207 -18.62 -15.09 -15.34
C ILE A 207 -18.42 -14.30 -16.63
N ALA A 208 -18.95 -13.08 -16.72
CA ALA A 208 -18.75 -12.23 -17.88
C ALA A 208 -17.25 -11.90 -18.06
N ALA A 209 -16.74 -12.06 -19.29
CA ALA A 209 -15.34 -11.82 -19.63
C ALA A 209 -14.89 -10.38 -19.33
N SER A 210 -15.79 -9.41 -19.41
CA SER A 210 -15.54 -8.00 -19.10
C SER A 210 -15.35 -7.72 -17.60
N GLU A 211 -15.77 -8.62 -16.71
CA GLU A 211 -15.63 -8.47 -15.25
C GLU A 211 -14.31 -9.04 -14.73
N VAL A 212 -13.63 -9.84 -15.55
CA VAL A 212 -12.41 -10.56 -15.19
C VAL A 212 -11.24 -10.19 -16.09
N ALA A 213 -10.03 -10.47 -15.60
CA ALA A 213 -8.79 -10.42 -16.35
C ALA A 213 -7.99 -11.67 -16.04
N LEU A 214 -7.01 -12.03 -16.89
CA LEU A 214 -6.05 -13.05 -16.53
C LEU A 214 -5.28 -12.62 -15.27
N GLU A 215 -5.01 -13.58 -14.39
CA GLU A 215 -4.09 -13.36 -13.30
C GLU A 215 -2.71 -12.98 -13.84
N GLY A 216 -2.10 -11.95 -13.26
CA GLY A 216 -0.72 -11.53 -13.59
C GLY A 216 0.34 -12.47 -13.01
N SER A 217 0.20 -13.78 -13.16
CA SER A 217 1.22 -14.74 -12.76
C SER A 217 2.35 -14.78 -13.79
N ARG A 218 3.57 -15.19 -13.37
CA ARG A 218 4.70 -15.34 -14.30
C ARG A 218 4.42 -16.42 -15.34
N GLU A 219 3.70 -17.47 -14.96
CA GLU A 219 3.30 -18.55 -15.85
C GLU A 219 2.32 -18.05 -16.92
N ALA A 220 1.24 -17.35 -16.53
CA ALA A 220 0.29 -16.78 -17.47
C ALA A 220 0.98 -15.79 -18.43
N PHE A 221 1.89 -14.94 -17.90
CA PHE A 221 2.72 -14.06 -18.71
C PHE A 221 3.56 -14.83 -19.74
N ALA A 222 4.27 -15.87 -19.30
CA ALA A 222 5.12 -16.67 -20.17
C ALA A 222 4.30 -17.38 -21.26
N THR A 223 3.15 -17.98 -20.90
CA THR A 223 2.24 -18.65 -21.84
C THR A 223 1.75 -17.68 -22.91
N CYS A 224 1.25 -16.51 -22.51
CA CYS A 224 0.75 -15.51 -23.46
C CYS A 224 1.87 -14.95 -24.35
N LEU A 225 3.00 -14.57 -23.76
CA LEU A 225 4.09 -13.96 -24.50
C LEU A 225 4.81 -14.94 -25.42
N LYS A 226 4.90 -16.24 -25.07
CA LYS A 226 5.39 -17.27 -25.99
C LYS A 226 4.50 -17.40 -27.22
N ALA A 227 3.18 -17.36 -27.06
CA ALA A 227 2.25 -17.38 -28.19
C ALA A 227 2.39 -16.13 -29.07
N ILE A 228 2.48 -14.93 -28.46
CA ILE A 228 2.58 -13.65 -29.20
C ILE A 228 3.94 -13.48 -29.91
N LEU A 229 5.03 -13.88 -29.25
CA LEU A 229 6.39 -13.58 -29.72
C LEU A 229 7.06 -14.74 -30.46
N GLY A 230 6.57 -15.97 -30.27
CA GLY A 230 7.21 -17.18 -30.77
C GLY A 230 8.66 -17.28 -30.31
N THR A 231 9.58 -17.49 -31.25
CA THR A 231 11.03 -17.57 -30.99
C THR A 231 11.62 -16.28 -30.40
N ARG A 232 10.98 -15.13 -30.59
CA ARG A 232 11.43 -13.85 -30.01
C ARG A 232 11.20 -13.75 -28.50
N TYR A 233 10.46 -14.68 -27.90
CA TYR A 233 10.21 -14.71 -26.46
C TYR A 233 11.51 -14.80 -25.66
N GLU A 234 12.52 -15.53 -26.14
CA GLU A 234 13.81 -15.66 -25.45
C GLU A 234 14.54 -14.31 -25.33
N ILE A 235 14.48 -13.48 -26.37
CA ILE A 235 15.04 -12.12 -26.35
C ILE A 235 14.30 -11.26 -25.32
N PHE A 236 12.97 -11.35 -25.31
CA PHE A 236 12.15 -10.65 -24.31
C PHE A 236 12.53 -11.06 -22.89
N GLU A 237 12.61 -12.37 -22.63
CA GLU A 237 12.88 -12.90 -21.28
C GLU A 237 14.29 -12.52 -20.81
N LYS A 238 15.29 -12.55 -21.71
CA LYS A 238 16.65 -12.09 -21.40
C LYS A 238 16.69 -10.61 -21.01
N GLU A 239 16.01 -9.74 -21.76
CA GLU A 239 15.95 -8.32 -21.41
C GLU A 239 15.13 -8.07 -20.13
N ARG A 240 14.05 -8.83 -19.90
CA ARG A 240 13.28 -8.77 -18.67
C ARG A 240 14.13 -9.15 -17.45
N GLN A 241 14.90 -10.22 -17.55
CA GLN A 241 15.83 -10.65 -16.50
C GLN A 241 16.91 -9.60 -16.25
N ARG A 242 17.46 -8.98 -17.31
CA ARG A 242 18.42 -7.88 -17.18
C ARG A 242 17.82 -6.70 -16.42
N LEU A 243 16.62 -6.24 -16.79
CA LEU A 243 15.93 -5.14 -16.13
C LEU A 243 15.55 -5.46 -14.67
N GLU A 244 15.09 -6.68 -14.42
CA GLU A 244 14.81 -7.13 -13.05
C GLU A 244 16.10 -7.22 -12.22
N GLY A 245 17.21 -7.67 -12.80
CA GLY A 245 18.53 -7.66 -12.17
C GLY A 245 19.03 -6.26 -11.87
N ASP A 246 18.89 -5.31 -12.80
CA ASP A 246 19.23 -3.89 -12.58
C ASP A 246 18.42 -3.29 -11.43
N LEU A 247 17.14 -3.67 -11.32
CA LEU A 247 16.23 -3.20 -10.28
C LEU A 247 16.57 -3.83 -8.91
N LEU A 248 16.84 -5.14 -8.85
CA LEU A 248 16.93 -5.91 -7.60
C LEU A 248 18.35 -6.19 -7.12
N GLY A 249 19.36 -6.12 -7.98
CA GLY A 249 20.73 -6.55 -7.67
C GLY A 249 21.84 -5.58 -8.09
N GLY A 250 21.50 -4.50 -8.80
CA GLY A 250 22.50 -3.53 -9.26
C GLY A 250 22.81 -2.42 -8.26
N PRO A 251 23.71 -1.48 -8.64
CA PRO A 251 23.86 -0.20 -7.95
C PRO A 251 22.56 0.63 -7.93
N GLY A 252 21.41 0.17 -8.45
CA GLY A 252 20.12 0.82 -8.19
C GLY A 252 19.69 0.79 -6.72
N ILE A 253 20.18 -0.17 -5.93
CA ILE A 253 19.96 -0.25 -4.48
C ILE A 253 21.03 0.57 -3.71
N ASP A 254 22.28 0.52 -4.17
CA ASP A 254 23.43 1.20 -3.53
C ASP A 254 23.70 2.62 -4.04
N SER A 255 23.13 3.01 -5.17
CA SER A 255 23.20 4.37 -5.68
C SER A 255 22.34 5.21 -4.76
N PRO A 256 22.93 6.20 -4.07
CA PRO A 256 22.18 7.07 -3.19
C PRO A 256 21.10 7.69 -4.05
N TRP A 257 19.83 7.31 -3.77
CA TRP A 257 18.61 7.85 -4.35
C TRP A 257 18.90 9.23 -4.92
N ARG A 258 19.14 9.35 -6.24
CA ARG A 258 19.52 10.63 -6.85
C ARG A 258 18.52 11.63 -6.34
N THR A 259 19.00 12.54 -5.50
CA THR A 259 18.16 13.40 -4.67
C THR A 259 17.10 13.98 -5.58
N PRO A 260 15.80 13.67 -5.39
CA PRO A 260 14.78 14.46 -6.07
C PRO A 260 15.11 15.91 -5.72
N SER A 261 15.35 16.72 -6.74
CA SER A 261 15.72 18.13 -6.67
C SER A 261 15.22 18.75 -5.38
N THR A 262 16.16 19.16 -4.52
CA THR A 262 15.99 19.67 -3.16
C THR A 262 14.79 20.61 -3.05
N THR A 263 13.62 20.02 -2.82
CA THR A 263 12.55 20.64 -2.05
C THR A 263 12.46 19.75 -0.84
N ALA A 264 13.21 20.11 0.20
CA ALA A 264 13.08 19.46 1.49
C ALA A 264 11.63 19.61 1.95
N ALA A 265 10.83 18.58 1.71
CA ALA A 265 9.55 18.41 2.37
C ALA A 265 9.89 18.18 3.84
N SER A 266 10.04 19.29 4.58
CA SER A 266 10.03 19.25 6.03
C SER A 266 8.69 18.61 6.39
N ILE A 267 8.72 17.43 6.97
CA ILE A 267 7.59 16.93 7.75
C ILE A 267 7.52 17.86 8.96
N LYS A 268 6.89 19.02 8.79
CA LYS A 268 6.34 19.77 9.91
C LYS A 268 5.22 18.89 10.43
N LEU A 269 5.52 18.14 11.49
CA LEU A 269 4.46 17.67 12.37
C LEU A 269 3.58 18.90 12.65
N PRO A 270 2.24 18.79 12.55
CA PRO A 270 1.37 19.89 12.91
C PRO A 270 1.79 20.35 14.30
N ARG A 271 2.16 21.64 14.42
CA ARG A 271 2.35 22.22 15.75
C ARG A 271 0.99 22.11 16.43
N CYS A 272 0.83 21.18 17.37
CA CYS A 272 -0.18 21.32 18.41
C CYS A 272 0.05 22.70 19.02
N ARG A 273 -0.82 23.66 18.70
CA ARG A 273 -0.92 24.87 19.49
C ARG A 273 -1.37 24.38 20.85
N THR A 274 -0.50 24.42 21.84
CA THR A 274 -0.88 24.32 23.24
C THR A 274 -1.92 25.43 23.46
N ALA A 275 -3.19 25.05 23.53
CA ALA A 275 -4.22 25.96 23.95
C ALA A 275 -3.90 26.28 25.41
N SER A 276 -3.47 27.51 25.69
CA SER A 276 -3.43 28.01 27.06
C SER A 276 -4.88 28.06 27.56
N ILE A 277 -5.31 27.00 28.24
CA ILE A 277 -6.54 27.01 29.01
C ILE A 277 -6.28 27.97 30.17
N ARG A 278 -6.82 29.19 30.05
CA ARG A 278 -6.87 30.10 31.19
C ARG A 278 -7.72 29.45 32.28
N PRO A 279 -7.28 29.42 33.54
CA PRO A 279 -8.10 28.94 34.64
C PRO A 279 -9.38 29.78 34.73
N ALA A 280 -10.53 29.11 34.91
CA ALA A 280 -11.81 29.76 35.11
C ALA A 280 -11.73 30.72 36.32
N PRO A 281 -12.32 31.92 36.25
CA PRO A 281 -12.33 32.84 37.38
C PRO A 281 -13.07 32.20 38.56
N SER A 282 -12.39 32.13 39.71
CA SER A 282 -12.97 31.72 40.97
C SER A 282 -14.15 32.63 41.31
N ARG A 283 -15.36 32.06 41.39
CA ARG A 283 -16.53 32.75 41.92
C ARG A 283 -16.31 32.97 43.41
N ILE A 284 -15.81 34.16 43.77
CA ILE A 284 -15.84 34.67 45.13
C ILE A 284 -17.32 34.88 45.50
N ARG A 285 -17.83 34.05 46.42
CA ARG A 285 -19.11 34.30 47.09
C ARG A 285 -18.97 35.54 47.97
N SER A 286 -19.73 36.59 47.66
CA SER A 286 -19.92 37.72 48.56
C SER A 286 -20.70 37.27 49.81
N PRO A 287 -20.34 37.74 51.02
CA PRO A 287 -21.13 37.48 52.21
C PRO A 287 -22.36 38.40 52.21
N GLY A 288 -23.53 37.82 52.47
CA GLY A 288 -24.77 38.56 52.66
C GLY A 288 -24.66 39.52 53.84
N ARG A 289 -25.12 40.75 53.64
CA ARG A 289 -25.40 41.70 54.73
C ARG A 289 -26.87 41.54 55.13
N GLY A 290 -27.08 41.38 56.43
CA GLY A 290 -28.34 41.73 57.08
C GLY A 290 -28.47 43.23 57.29
#